data_AF-A0A7Y5BYA3-F1
#
_entry.id   AF-A0A7Y5BYA3-F1
#
_cell.length_a   1.000
_cell.length_b   1.000
_cell.length_c   1.000
_cell.angle_alpha   90.00
_cell.angle_beta   90.00
_cell.angle_gamma   90.00
#
_symmetry.space_group_name_H-M   'P 1'
#
loop_
_entity.id
_entity.type
_entity.pdbx_description
1 polymer ?
#
loop_
_entity_poly.entity_id
_entity_poly.type
_entity_poly.pdbx_seq_one_letter_code
_entity_poly.pdbx_strand_id
1 'polypeptide(L)'
;MTSSLPTPSCRFCGAPLSVTVVDLGMSPLCESFLPADQINQMEPFFPLHTYVCEKCFLVQLEEYVTPEHIFTEYAYFSSYSTAWLKHASDYTDLM
;
A
#
# COMPACT_ATOMS: atom_id res chain seq x y z
N MET A 1 8.37 20.08 24.34
CA MET A 1 6.93 19.92 24.03
C MET A 1 6.82 18.73 23.08
N THR A 2 6.68 17.52 23.61
CA THR A 2 6.56 16.30 22.81
C THR A 2 5.10 16.18 22.37
N SER A 3 4.81 16.65 21.16
CA SER A 3 3.53 16.37 20.52
C SER A 3 3.50 14.88 20.18
N SER A 4 2.74 14.08 20.92
CA SER A 4 2.48 12.69 20.54
C SER A 4 1.62 12.71 19.28
N LEU A 5 2.10 12.08 18.21
CA LEU A 5 1.30 11.85 17.02
C LEU A 5 0.03 11.07 17.40
N PRO A 6 -1.13 11.37 16.77
CA PRO A 6 -2.37 10.65 17.04
C PRO A 6 -2.18 9.16 16.73
N THR A 7 -2.70 8.30 17.62
CA THR A 7 -2.68 6.86 17.42
C THR A 7 -3.55 6.48 16.21
N PRO A 8 -3.03 5.77 15.20
CA PRO A 8 -3.82 5.38 14.04
C PRO A 8 -4.95 4.43 14.44
N SER A 9 -6.03 4.45 13.66
CA SER A 9 -7.22 3.62 13.90
C SER A 9 -7.34 2.52 12.85
N CYS A 10 -7.77 1.33 13.27
CA CYS A 10 -8.00 0.19 12.39
C CYS A 10 -9.07 0.52 11.34
N ARG A 11 -8.74 0.36 10.06
CA ARG A 11 -9.61 0.66 8.91
C ARG A 11 -10.86 -0.22 8.86
N PHE A 12 -10.82 -1.40 9.48
CA PHE A 12 -11.96 -2.32 9.50
C PHE A 12 -12.90 -2.10 10.69
N CYS A 13 -12.35 -1.97 11.91
CA CYS A 13 -13.17 -1.98 13.14
C CYS A 13 -13.00 -0.75 14.04
N GLY A 14 -12.18 0.23 13.65
CA GLY A 14 -11.98 1.50 14.36
C GLY A 14 -11.18 1.43 15.67
N ALA A 15 -10.72 0.25 16.11
CA ALA A 15 -9.88 0.11 17.30
C ALA A 15 -8.51 0.80 17.11
N PRO A 16 -7.89 1.37 18.15
CA PRO A 16 -6.56 1.96 18.05
C PRO A 16 -5.51 0.91 17.66
N LEU A 17 -4.52 1.31 16.88
CA LEU A 17 -3.38 0.50 16.44
C LEU A 17 -2.13 0.92 17.21
N SER A 18 -1.53 -0.03 17.92
CA SER A 18 -0.33 0.17 18.74
C SER A 18 0.72 -0.92 18.56
N VAL A 19 0.35 -2.07 17.99
CA VAL A 19 1.23 -3.23 17.85
C VAL A 19 1.85 -3.23 16.46
N THR A 20 3.15 -2.90 16.40
CA THR A 20 3.96 -3.01 15.19
C THR A 20 4.10 -4.47 14.76
N VAL A 21 3.85 -4.73 13.48
CA VAL A 21 4.25 -5.99 12.83
C VAL A 21 5.64 -5.84 12.26
N VAL A 22 5.84 -4.85 11.39
CA VAL A 22 7.15 -4.48 10.86
C VAL A 22 7.18 -3.01 10.48
N ASP A 23 8.31 -2.37 10.75
CA ASP A 23 8.66 -1.02 10.29
C ASP A 23 9.85 -1.14 9.33
N LEU A 24 9.63 -0.79 8.07
CA LEU A 24 10.64 -0.84 7.01
C LEU A 24 11.23 0.55 6.71
N GLY A 25 10.89 1.58 7.50
CA GLY A 25 11.33 2.95 7.30
C GLY A 25 10.58 3.67 6.19
N MET A 26 11.27 4.58 5.50
CA MET A 26 10.68 5.42 4.45
C MET A 26 10.89 4.78 3.08
N SER A 27 9.84 4.69 2.26
CA SER A 27 9.90 4.13 0.90
C SER A 27 9.12 4.99 -0.10
N PRO A 28 9.53 5.07 -1.37
CA PRO A 28 8.74 5.70 -2.41
C PRO A 28 7.56 4.81 -2.82
N LEU A 29 6.69 5.32 -3.68
CA LEU A 29 5.63 4.51 -4.29
C LEU A 29 6.23 3.48 -5.25
N CYS A 30 5.87 2.20 -5.09
CA CYS A 30 6.51 1.09 -5.82
C CYS A 30 6.23 1.06 -7.33
N GLU A 31 5.16 1.73 -7.79
CA GLU A 31 4.75 1.77 -9.20
C GLU A 31 4.96 3.18 -9.82
N SER A 32 5.73 4.05 -9.18
CA SER A 32 6.06 5.38 -9.70
C SER A 32 7.47 5.40 -10.31
N PHE A 33 7.57 5.06 -11.60
CA PHE A 33 8.84 5.04 -12.31
C PHE A 33 9.26 6.44 -12.78
N LEU A 34 10.46 6.88 -12.39
CA LEU A 34 11.00 8.16 -12.83
C LEU A 34 11.64 8.04 -14.23
N PRO A 35 11.32 8.92 -15.19
CA PRO A 35 12.03 9.00 -16.45
C PRO A 35 13.45 9.57 -16.25
N ALA A 36 14.34 9.30 -17.20
CA ALA A 36 15.76 9.63 -17.09
C ALA A 36 16.05 11.13 -16.90
N ASP A 37 15.19 12.00 -17.41
CA ASP A 37 15.29 13.46 -17.27
C ASP A 37 14.79 13.98 -15.91
N GLN A 38 14.20 13.13 -15.07
CA GLN A 38 13.66 13.49 -13.75
C GLN A 38 14.40 12.88 -12.56
N ILE A 39 15.52 12.18 -12.77
CA ILE A 39 16.26 11.46 -11.70
C ILE A 39 16.77 12.35 -10.56
N ASN A 40 16.88 13.67 -10.76
CA ASN A 40 17.33 14.63 -9.76
C ASN A 40 16.17 15.45 -9.18
N GLN A 41 14.93 15.09 -9.49
CA GLN A 41 13.75 15.76 -8.94
C GLN A 41 13.40 15.21 -7.56
N MET A 42 12.56 15.97 -6.84
CA MET A 42 12.01 15.51 -5.58
C MET A 42 11.15 14.26 -5.80
N GLU A 43 11.39 13.23 -5.00
CA GLU A 43 10.59 12.02 -4.92
C GLU A 43 9.95 11.92 -3.53
N PRO A 44 8.62 11.76 -3.42
CA PRO A 44 7.96 11.64 -2.12
C PRO A 44 8.19 10.25 -1.52
N PHE A 45 8.57 10.20 -0.25
CA PHE A 45 8.74 8.97 0.53
C PHE A 45 7.73 8.93 1.66
N PHE A 46 7.18 7.75 1.93
CA PHE A 46 6.16 7.52 2.94
C PHE A 46 6.61 6.43 3.93
N PRO A 47 6.15 6.48 5.19
CA PRO A 47 6.43 5.41 6.15
C PRO A 47 5.83 4.08 5.70
N LEU A 48 6.65 3.04 5.61
CA LEU A 48 6.24 1.66 5.35
C LEU A 48 6.21 0.90 6.68
N HIS A 49 5.26 1.29 7.54
CA HIS A 49 5.09 0.75 8.88
C HIS A 49 3.73 0.09 9.02
N THR A 50 3.74 -1.22 9.22
CA THR A 50 2.53 -2.04 9.38
C THR A 50 2.23 -2.30 10.85
N TYR A 51 0.93 -2.29 11.16
CA TYR A 51 0.40 -2.63 12.48
C TYR A 51 -0.56 -3.81 12.38
N VAL A 52 -0.70 -4.57 13.46
CA VAL A 52 -1.76 -5.56 13.63
C VAL A 52 -2.81 -5.04 14.60
N CYS A 53 -4.07 -5.13 14.22
CA CYS A 53 -5.17 -4.80 15.13
C CYS A 53 -5.38 -5.94 16.14
N GLU A 54 -5.24 -5.66 17.44
CA GLU A 54 -5.45 -6.67 18.50
C GLU A 54 -6.91 -7.14 18.61
N LYS A 55 -7.87 -6.42 18.02
CA LYS A 55 -9.31 -6.75 18.08
C LYS A 55 -9.80 -7.63 16.93
N CYS A 56 -9.37 -7.34 15.70
CA CYS A 56 -9.84 -8.03 14.49
C CYS A 56 -8.75 -8.72 13.69
N PHE A 57 -7.49 -8.62 14.15
CA PHE A 57 -6.31 -9.24 13.55
C PHE A 57 -5.96 -8.77 12.12
N LEU A 58 -6.60 -7.70 11.62
CA LEU A 58 -6.20 -7.08 10.36
C LEU A 58 -4.80 -6.45 10.50
N VAL A 59 -3.86 -6.94 9.70
CA VAL A 59 -2.56 -6.30 9.44
C VAL A 59 -2.75 -5.22 8.37
N GLN A 60 -2.29 -4.01 8.64
CA GLN A 60 -2.53 -2.85 7.76
C GLN A 60 -1.46 -1.78 7.87
N LEU A 61 -1.36 -0.95 6.83
CA LEU A 61 -0.65 0.31 6.82
C LEU A 61 -1.59 1.46 7.22
N GLU A 62 -1.00 2.57 7.65
CA GLU A 62 -1.69 3.87 7.65
C GLU A 62 -1.93 4.35 6.21
N GLU A 63 -2.88 5.28 6.06
CA GLU A 63 -3.23 5.85 4.77
C GLU A 63 -2.51 7.18 4.56
N TYR A 64 -1.43 7.16 3.77
CA TYR A 64 -0.63 8.34 3.45
C TYR A 64 -0.91 8.91 2.06
N VAL A 65 -1.40 8.08 1.13
CA VAL A 65 -1.62 8.43 -0.28
C VAL A 65 -3.00 7.95 -0.70
N THR A 66 -3.75 8.81 -1.38
CA THR A 66 -5.11 8.48 -1.82
C THR A 66 -5.09 7.62 -3.09
N PRO A 67 -6.15 6.84 -3.36
CA PRO A 67 -6.26 6.04 -4.57
C PRO A 67 -6.07 6.86 -5.86
N GLU A 68 -6.55 8.10 -5.91
CA GLU A 68 -6.43 8.97 -7.08
C GLU A 68 -4.97 9.33 -7.42
N HIS A 69 -4.07 9.27 -6.44
CA HIS A 69 -2.64 9.49 -6.66
C HIS A 69 -1.91 8.19 -7.01
N ILE A 70 -2.39 7.03 -6.55
CA ILE A 70 -1.80 5.72 -6.83
C ILE A 70 -2.19 5.24 -8.23
N PHE A 71 -3.45 5.39 -8.61
CA PHE A 71 -4.02 4.84 -9.84
C PHE A 71 -4.07 5.88 -10.96
N THR A 72 -2.93 6.50 -11.24
CA THR A 72 -2.75 7.44 -12.36
C THR A 72 -2.23 6.70 -13.60
N GLU A 73 -0.95 6.84 -13.93
CA GLU A 73 -0.29 6.02 -14.95
C GLU A 73 0.11 4.67 -14.34
N TYR A 74 -0.82 3.70 -14.40
CA TYR A 74 -0.63 2.39 -13.81
C TYR A 74 0.14 1.46 -14.75
N ALA A 75 1.41 1.17 -14.42
CA ALA A 75 2.32 0.40 -15.27
C ALA A 75 2.05 -1.11 -15.29
N TYR A 76 1.20 -1.63 -14.39
CA TYR A 76 0.94 -3.06 -14.26
C TYR A 76 -0.25 -3.53 -15.09
N PHE A 77 0.02 -4.32 -16.13
CA PHE A 77 -0.98 -4.95 -16.98
C PHE A 77 -1.06 -6.45 -16.69
N SER A 78 -2.12 -6.87 -16.00
CA SER A 78 -2.28 -8.27 -15.60
C SER A 78 -2.42 -9.24 -16.79
N SER A 79 -2.88 -8.75 -17.95
CA SER A 79 -3.05 -9.54 -19.17
C SER A 79 -1.73 -9.99 -19.81
N TYR A 80 -0.58 -9.43 -19.42
CA TYR A 80 0.71 -9.93 -19.87
C TYR A 80 1.11 -11.25 -19.20
N SER A 81 0.50 -11.61 -18.06
CA SER A 81 0.75 -12.87 -17.39
C SER A 81 -0.16 -13.97 -17.95
N THR A 82 0.40 -14.92 -18.68
CA THR A 82 -0.33 -16.10 -19.18
C THR A 82 -0.92 -16.94 -18.05
N ALA A 83 -0.22 -17.03 -16.91
CA ALA A 83 -0.72 -17.70 -15.71
C ALA A 83 -1.94 -16.97 -15.13
N TRP A 84 -1.94 -15.64 -15.15
CA TRP A 84 -3.07 -14.85 -14.66
C TRP A 84 -4.28 -14.95 -15.59
N LEU A 85 -4.07 -14.94 -16.91
CA LEU A 85 -5.14 -15.17 -17.88
C LEU A 85 -5.78 -16.54 -17.69
N LYS A 86 -4.97 -17.59 -17.49
CA LYS A 86 -5.51 -18.93 -17.19
C LYS A 86 -6.32 -18.93 -15.90
N HIS A 87 -5.79 -18.34 -14.84
CA HIS A 87 -6.49 -18.23 -13.56
C HIS A 87 -7.85 -17.54 -13.69
N ALA A 88 -7.91 -16.43 -14.42
CA ALA A 88 -9.15 -15.69 -14.66
C ALA A 88 -10.18 -16.53 -15.45
N SER A 89 -9.74 -17.26 -16.49
CA SER A 89 -10.61 -18.18 -17.24
C SER A 89 -11.14 -19.30 -16.37
N ASP A 90 -10.26 -19.97 -15.61
CA ASP A 90 -10.66 -21.06 -14.72
C ASP A 90 -11.69 -20.54 -13.69
N TYR A 91 -11.51 -19.32 -13.17
CA TYR A 91 -12.44 -18.72 -12.21
C TYR A 91 -13.84 -18.49 -12.80
N THR A 92 -13.93 -18.05 -14.06
CA THR A 92 -15.24 -17.84 -14.71
C THR A 92 -15.93 -19.15 -15.07
N ASP A 93 -15.17 -20.21 -15.33
CA ASP A 93 -15.72 -21.55 -15.67
C ASP A 93 -16.21 -22.32 -14.43
N LEU A 94 -15.83 -21.88 -13.21
CA LEU A 94 -16.27 -22.46 -11.94
C LEU A 94 -17.65 -21.95 -11.47
N MET A 95 -18.22 -20.95 -12.14
CA MET A 95 -19.58 -20.45 -11.89
C MET A 95 -20.61 -21.16 -12.77
#